data_AF-A0AAN9LW72-F1
#
_entry.id   AF-A0AAN9LW72-F1
#
_cell.length_a   1.000
_cell.length_b   1.000
_cell.length_c   1.000
_cell.angle_alpha   90.00
_cell.angle_beta   90.00
_cell.angle_gamma   90.00
#
_symmetry.space_group_name_H-M   'P 1'
#
loop_
_entity.id
_entity.type
_entity.pdbx_description
1 polymer ?
#
loop_
_entity_poly.entity_id
_entity_poly.type
_entity_poly.pdbx_seq_one_letter_code
_entity_poly.pdbx_strand_id
1 'polypeptide(L)'
;MMKLGSILLIALALFGLLGDTYGGESSSQFCPKDLTLPGKCPIGSSGIPCLGEFTIRFGPKALPRDCTCTDLPGFNRKCTCQVLC
;
A
#
# COMPACT_ATOMS: atom_id res chain seq x y z
N MET A 1 -0.53 -9.63 -50.10
CA MET A 1 -1.38 -9.83 -48.90
C MET A 1 -0.47 -10.35 -47.80
N MET A 2 0.18 -9.45 -47.07
CA MET A 2 1.21 -9.80 -46.04
C MET A 2 1.38 -8.71 -44.98
N LYS A 3 0.96 -7.47 -45.28
CA LYS A 3 1.02 -6.31 -44.37
C LYS A 3 0.20 -6.47 -43.08
N LEU A 4 -0.92 -7.22 -43.12
CA LEU A 4 -1.77 -7.39 -41.93
C LEU A 4 -1.13 -8.27 -40.85
N GLY A 5 -0.40 -9.31 -41.27
CA GLY A 5 0.26 -10.25 -40.35
C GLY A 5 1.41 -9.60 -39.57
N SER A 6 2.23 -8.79 -40.23
CA SER A 6 3.32 -8.07 -39.55
C SER A 6 2.81 -7.07 -38.51
N ILE A 7 1.70 -6.37 -38.78
CA ILE A 7 1.14 -5.41 -37.83
C ILE A 7 0.63 -6.12 -36.58
N LEU A 8 -0.02 -7.28 -36.75
CA LEU A 8 -0.51 -8.07 -35.62
C LEU A 8 0.64 -8.58 -34.74
N LEU A 9 1.74 -9.04 -35.36
CA LEU A 9 2.92 -9.51 -34.64
C LEU A 9 3.62 -8.38 -33.87
N ILE A 10 3.74 -7.20 -34.49
CA ILE A 10 4.31 -6.02 -33.84
C ILE A 10 3.42 -5.58 -32.67
N ALA A 11 2.11 -5.54 -32.86
CA ALA A 11 1.17 -5.19 -31.79
C ALA A 11 1.28 -6.15 -30.60
N LEU A 12 1.31 -7.48 -30.83
CA LEU A 12 1.50 -8.46 -29.75
C LEU A 12 2.85 -8.29 -29.04
N ALA A 13 3.93 -8.04 -29.77
CA ALA A 13 5.25 -7.83 -29.19
C ALA A 13 5.29 -6.58 -28.31
N LEU A 14 4.69 -5.47 -28.75
CA LEU A 14 4.54 -4.27 -27.93
C LEU A 14 3.67 -4.51 -26.70
N PHE A 15 2.57 -5.25 -26.83
CA PHE A 15 1.72 -5.59 -25.67
C PHE A 15 2.44 -6.44 -24.63
N GLY A 16 3.28 -7.40 -25.05
CA GLY A 16 4.12 -8.18 -24.13
C GLY A 16 5.18 -7.32 -23.44
N LEU A 17 5.93 -6.53 -24.21
CA LEU A 17 6.97 -5.64 -23.69
C LEU A 17 6.40 -4.57 -22.73
N LEU A 18 5.23 -4.01 -23.03
CA LEU A 18 4.56 -3.02 -22.18
C LEU A 18 3.85 -3.67 -20.99
N GLY A 19 3.30 -4.88 -21.19
CA GLY A 19 2.68 -5.68 -20.14
C GLY A 19 3.68 -6.10 -19.07
N ASP A 20 4.90 -6.48 -19.43
CA ASP A 20 5.93 -6.83 -18.43
C ASP A 20 6.54 -5.59 -17.75
N THR A 21 6.66 -4.46 -18.46
CA THR A 21 7.24 -3.22 -17.91
C THR A 21 6.28 -2.42 -17.04
N TYR A 22 4.96 -2.49 -17.28
CA TYR A 22 3.95 -1.74 -16.53
C TYR A 22 2.86 -2.60 -15.88
N GLY A 23 2.71 -3.86 -16.31
CA GLY A 23 1.70 -4.81 -15.83
C GLY A 23 2.30 -5.97 -15.03
N GLY A 24 3.55 -5.84 -14.58
CA GLY A 24 4.11 -6.76 -13.61
C GLY A 24 3.22 -6.78 -12.38
N GLU A 25 2.80 -7.98 -11.95
CA GLU A 25 2.28 -8.24 -10.61
C GLU A 25 3.32 -7.74 -9.59
N SER A 26 3.25 -6.45 -9.29
CA SER A 26 3.79 -5.91 -8.07
C SER A 26 2.90 -6.49 -6.99
N SER A 27 3.26 -7.71 -6.56
CA SER A 27 2.98 -8.21 -5.22
C SER A 27 3.63 -7.24 -4.25
N SER A 28 3.00 -6.07 -4.14
CA SER A 28 3.35 -4.96 -3.27
C SER A 28 3.44 -5.59 -1.89
N GLN A 29 4.67 -5.80 -1.42
CA GLN A 29 4.89 -6.56 -0.22
C GLN A 29 4.48 -5.65 0.93
N PHE A 30 3.40 -6.02 1.61
CA PHE A 30 2.97 -5.27 2.77
C PHE A 30 3.63 -5.85 4.02
N CYS A 31 4.28 -5.00 4.81
CA CYS A 31 4.85 -5.36 6.10
C CYS A 31 4.12 -4.64 7.24
N PRO A 32 3.92 -5.33 8.38
CA PRO A 32 3.36 -4.71 9.55
C PRO A 32 4.39 -3.75 10.13
N LYS A 33 3.92 -2.54 10.45
CA LYS A 33 4.74 -1.51 11.05
C LYS A 33 3.99 -0.91 12.24
N ASP A 34 4.74 -0.71 13.31
CA ASP A 34 4.23 -0.24 14.59
C ASP A 34 4.63 1.21 14.86
N LEU A 35 3.73 1.96 15.46
CA LEU A 35 3.94 3.32 15.92
C LEU A 35 3.30 3.49 17.30
N THR A 36 4.07 3.96 18.28
CA THR A 36 3.56 4.29 19.61
C THR A 36 3.31 5.79 19.69
N LEU A 37 2.12 6.18 20.11
CA LEU A 37 1.66 7.56 20.20
C LEU A 37 1.08 7.84 21.59
N PRO A 38 1.19 9.08 22.09
CA PRO A 38 0.48 9.49 23.28
C PRO A 38 -1.04 9.52 23.02
N GLY A 39 -1.82 9.34 24.07
CA GLY A 39 -3.28 9.32 24.03
C GLY A 39 -3.89 7.93 23.98
N LYS A 40 -5.23 7.89 23.94
CA LYS A 40 -6.03 6.66 23.85
C LYS A 40 -6.58 6.45 22.43
N CYS A 41 -6.96 5.22 22.13
CA CYS A 41 -7.68 4.90 20.91
C CYS A 41 -9.08 5.52 20.97
N PRO A 42 -9.48 6.32 19.95
CA PRO A 42 -10.82 6.89 19.94
C PRO A 42 -11.87 5.77 19.80
N ILE A 43 -12.91 5.84 20.62
CA ILE A 43 -14.01 4.89 20.64
C ILE A 43 -14.67 4.88 19.26
N GLY A 44 -14.87 3.69 18.69
CA GLY A 44 -15.49 3.53 17.37
C GLY A 44 -14.58 3.86 16.18
N SER A 45 -13.31 4.21 16.40
CA SER A 45 -12.37 4.42 15.30
C SER A 45 -11.57 3.14 15.03
N SER A 46 -11.90 2.44 13.95
CA SER A 46 -11.22 1.22 13.48
C SER A 46 -9.83 1.54 12.89
N GLY A 47 -8.97 2.21 13.64
CA GLY A 47 -7.61 2.55 13.19
C GLY A 47 -7.50 3.73 12.21
N ILE A 48 -8.59 4.40 11.85
CA ILE A 48 -8.57 5.66 11.06
C ILE A 48 -7.59 6.72 11.58
N PRO A 49 -7.52 7.03 12.90
CA PRO A 49 -6.51 7.97 13.40
C PRO A 49 -5.08 7.46 13.18
N CYS A 50 -4.86 6.14 13.22
CA CYS A 50 -3.55 5.55 12.91
C CYS A 50 -3.19 5.71 11.45
N LEU A 51 -4.16 5.56 10.53
CA LEU A 51 -3.96 5.77 9.09
C LEU A 51 -3.43 7.18 8.79
N GLY A 52 -4.02 8.20 9.42
CA GLY A 52 -3.57 9.59 9.29
C GLY A 52 -2.15 9.80 9.80
N GLU A 53 -1.84 9.29 10.99
CA GLU A 53 -0.49 9.36 11.59
C GLU A 53 0.57 8.66 10.74
N PHE A 54 0.25 7.50 10.17
CA PHE A 54 1.14 6.79 9.25
C PHE A 54 1.37 7.57 7.96
N THR A 55 0.33 8.17 7.40
CA THR A 55 0.44 9.00 6.20
C THR A 55 1.32 10.23 6.43
N ILE A 56 1.22 10.85 7.61
CA ILE A 56 2.04 12.01 7.99
C ILE A 56 3.51 11.62 8.18
N ARG A 57 3.78 10.47 8.81
CA ARG A 57 5.16 10.08 9.21
C ARG A 57 5.94 9.34 8.13
N PHE A 58 5.28 8.50 7.34
CA PHE A 58 5.91 7.68 6.30
C PHE A 58 5.61 8.20 4.89
N GLY A 59 4.70 9.18 4.75
CA GLY A 59 4.29 9.75 3.49
C GLY A 59 3.21 8.93 2.76
N PRO A 60 2.54 9.52 1.76
CA PRO A 60 1.43 8.87 1.03
C PRO A 60 1.88 7.64 0.22
N LYS A 61 3.17 7.54 -0.11
CA LYS A 61 3.74 6.39 -0.84
C LYS A 61 3.84 5.12 -0.01
N ALA A 62 3.78 5.23 1.33
CA ALA A 62 3.81 4.07 2.21
C ALA A 62 2.51 3.24 2.15
N LEU A 63 1.45 3.78 1.54
CA LEU A 63 0.16 3.10 1.33
C LEU A 63 -0.33 2.33 2.59
N PRO A 64 -0.42 3.01 3.75
CA PRO A 64 -0.84 2.34 4.97
C PRO A 64 -2.26 1.76 4.81
N ARG A 65 -2.44 0.51 5.22
CA ARG A 65 -3.73 -0.20 5.20
C ARG A 65 -3.85 -1.12 6.41
N ASP A 66 -5.05 -1.68 6.59
CA ASP A 66 -5.37 -2.64 7.67
C ASP A 66 -4.87 -2.18 9.05
N CYS A 67 -5.11 -0.91 9.36
CA CYS A 67 -4.62 -0.28 10.58
C CYS A 67 -5.43 -0.70 11.81
N THR A 68 -4.75 -1.01 12.90
CA THR A 68 -5.34 -1.29 14.22
C THR A 68 -4.81 -0.31 15.26
N CYS A 69 -5.68 0.05 16.21
CA CYS A 69 -5.30 0.85 17.37
C CYS A 69 -5.50 0.01 18.64
N THR A 70 -4.50 -0.02 19.51
CA THR A 70 -4.55 -0.71 20.80
C THR A 70 -4.11 0.21 21.92
N ASP A 71 -4.92 0.35 22.96
CA ASP A 71 -4.55 1.13 24.14
C ASP A 71 -3.41 0.46 24.91
N LEU A 72 -2.43 1.25 25.31
CA LEU A 72 -1.32 0.84 26.16
C LEU A 72 -1.46 1.45 27.58
N PRO A 73 -0.74 0.89 28.57
CA PRO A 73 -0.57 1.53 29.87
C PRO A 73 0.04 2.93 29.77
N GLY A 74 -0.26 3.81 30.73
CA GLY A 74 0.39 5.12 30.82
C GLY A 74 -0.06 6.16 29.78
N PHE A 75 -1.35 6.16 29.40
CA PHE A 75 -1.92 7.11 28.43
C PHE A 75 -1.20 7.11 27.07
N ASN A 76 -0.86 5.91 26.59
CA ASN A 76 -0.33 5.70 25.25
C ASN A 76 -1.23 4.76 24.46
N ARG A 77 -1.04 4.75 23.14
CA ARG A 77 -1.66 3.83 22.21
C ARG A 77 -0.64 3.31 21.20
N LYS A 78 -0.82 2.07 20.79
CA LYS A 78 -0.08 1.42 19.72
C LYS A 78 -0.93 1.42 18.46
N CYS A 79 -0.38 1.97 17.40
CA CYS A 79 -0.92 1.87 16.04
C CYS A 79 -0.09 0.85 15.27
N THR A 80 -0.76 -0.13 14.65
CA THR A 80 -0.13 -1.10 13.76
C THR A 80 -0.81 -1.02 12.42
N CYS A 81 -0.06 -0.79 11.34
CA CYS A 81 -0.59 -0.74 9.97
C CYS A 81 0.28 -1.61 9.06
N GLN A 82 -0.33 -2.17 8.02
CA GLN A 82 0.40 -2.75 6.90
C GLN A 82 0.86 -1.61 5.99
N VAL A 83 2.15 -1.52 5.71
CA VAL A 83 2.73 -0.52 4.80
C VAL A 83 3.47 -1.20 3.67
N LEU A 84 3.57 -0.51 2.53
CA LEU A 84 4.41 -0.96 1.43
C LEU A 84 5.88 -1.00 1.87
N CYS A 85 6.47 -2.18 1.76
CA CYS A 85 7.91 -2.37 1.64
C CYS A 85 8.25 -2.56 0.14
#